data_AF-A0A8T3ZMF8-F1
#
_entry.id   AF-A0A8T3ZMF8-F1
#
_cell.length_a   1.000
_cell.length_b   1.000
_cell.length_c   1.000
_cell.angle_alpha   90.00
_cell.angle_beta   90.00
_cell.angle_gamma   90.00
#
_symmetry.space_group_name_H-M   'P 1'
#
loop_
_entity.id
_entity.type
_entity.pdbx_description
1 polymer ?
#
loop_
_entity_poly.entity_id
_entity_poly.type
_entity_poly.pdbx_seq_one_letter_code
_entity_poly.pdbx_strand_id
1 'polypeptide(L)'
;LLKATKHNKSITSDELADHLALSRGTVIHHVNKLMETGLVVHEGKGYMLRVNNLSALSEELEEDIQRTCTFLKRIAQEIDDKMKR
;
A
#
# COMPACT_ATOMS: atom_id res chain seq x y z
N LEU A 1 -8.55 -3.75 -5.13
CA LEU A 1 -8.22 -5.17 -4.83
C LEU A 1 -9.26 -5.85 -3.95
N LEU A 2 -9.52 -5.41 -2.70
CA LEU A 2 -10.56 -5.98 -1.81
C LEU A 2 -11.92 -6.24 -2.48
N LYS A 3 -12.44 -5.25 -3.21
CA LYS A 3 -13.72 -5.35 -3.93
C LYS A 3 -13.69 -6.39 -5.05
N ALA A 4 -12.57 -6.52 -5.76
CA ALA A 4 -12.39 -7.49 -6.83
C ALA A 4 -12.30 -8.92 -6.28
N THR A 5 -11.53 -9.11 -5.20
CA THR A 5 -11.42 -10.37 -4.46
C THR A 5 -12.77 -10.87 -3.92
N LYS A 6 -13.63 -10.00 -3.37
CA LYS A 6 -15.00 -10.37 -2.93
C LYS A 6 -15.88 -10.93 -4.05
N HIS A 7 -15.58 -10.59 -5.30
CA HIS A 7 -16.29 -11.09 -6.48
C HIS A 7 -15.50 -12.15 -7.25
N ASN A 8 -14.40 -12.67 -6.67
CA ASN A 8 -13.48 -13.62 -7.29
C ASN A 8 -12.95 -13.14 -8.65
N LYS A 9 -12.76 -11.83 -8.79
CA LYS A 9 -12.20 -11.18 -9.98
C LYS A 9 -10.81 -10.64 -9.66
N SER A 10 -9.88 -10.81 -10.59
CA SER A 10 -8.61 -10.09 -10.58
C SER A 10 -8.77 -8.72 -11.26
N ILE A 11 -7.89 -7.78 -10.91
CA ILE A 11 -7.88 -6.42 -11.47
C ILE A 11 -6.49 -6.12 -12.04
N THR A 12 -6.44 -5.61 -13.26
CA THR A 12 -5.20 -5.31 -13.99
C THR A 12 -4.50 -4.05 -13.45
N SER A 13 -3.24 -3.85 -13.84
CA SER A 13 -2.50 -2.62 -13.51
C SER A 13 -3.11 -1.38 -14.15
N ASP A 14 -3.70 -1.51 -15.33
CA ASP A 14 -4.36 -0.41 -16.04
C ASP A 14 -5.67 -0.02 -15.32
N GLU A 15 -6.50 -1.00 -14.97
CA GLU A 15 -7.73 -0.74 -14.19
C GLU A 15 -7.40 -0.13 -12.82
N LEU A 16 -6.36 -0.60 -12.13
CA LEU A 16 -5.91 -0.01 -10.87
C LEU A 16 -5.41 1.43 -11.05
N ALA A 17 -4.71 1.72 -12.14
CA ALA A 17 -4.22 3.06 -12.45
C ALA A 17 -5.40 4.03 -12.66
N ASP A 18 -6.41 3.61 -13.41
CA ASP A 18 -7.64 4.37 -13.64
C ASP A 18 -8.41 4.61 -12.34
N HIS A 19 -8.57 3.58 -11.51
CA HIS A 19 -9.31 3.69 -10.24
C HIS A 19 -8.62 4.55 -9.18
N LEU A 20 -7.29 4.60 -9.20
CA LEU A 20 -6.48 5.31 -8.20
C LEU A 20 -5.99 6.67 -8.70
N ALA A 21 -6.24 7.01 -9.97
CA ALA A 21 -5.67 8.18 -10.64
C ALA A 21 -4.13 8.24 -10.50
N LEU A 22 -3.48 7.08 -10.67
CA LEU A 22 -2.02 6.94 -10.58
C LEU A 22 -1.45 6.52 -11.93
N SER A 23 -0.15 6.75 -12.13
CA SER A 23 0.53 6.16 -13.29
C SER A 23 0.56 4.64 -13.18
N ARG A 24 0.48 3.94 -14.32
CA ARG A 24 0.65 2.48 -14.38
C ARG A 24 1.95 2.01 -13.72
N GLY A 25 3.04 2.77 -13.88
CA GLY A 25 4.33 2.47 -13.26
C GLY A 25 4.28 2.54 -11.73
N THR A 26 3.62 3.56 -11.17
CA THR A 26 3.40 3.71 -9.73
C THR A 26 2.57 2.56 -9.16
N VAL A 27 1.52 2.15 -9.88
CA VAL A 27 0.69 1.00 -9.48
C VAL A 27 1.51 -0.28 -9.45
N ILE A 28 2.28 -0.57 -10.50
CA ILE A 28 3.13 -1.77 -10.57
C ILE A 28 4.12 -1.79 -9.41
N HIS A 29 4.74 -0.64 -9.10
CA HIS A 29 5.65 -0.52 -7.97
C HIS A 29 4.99 -0.92 -6.64
N HIS A 30 3.81 -0.38 -6.33
CA HIS A 30 3.11 -0.71 -5.09
C HIS A 30 2.59 -2.17 -5.06
N VAL A 31 2.08 -2.66 -6.19
CA VAL A 31 1.58 -4.04 -6.28
C VAL A 31 2.72 -5.05 -6.11
N ASN A 32 3.91 -4.76 -6.63
CA ASN A 32 5.09 -5.62 -6.41
C ASN A 32 5.46 -5.67 -4.92
N LYS A 33 5.47 -4.53 -4.21
CA LYS A 33 5.71 -4.51 -2.75
C LYS A 33 4.65 -5.34 -1.98
N LEU A 34 3.39 -5.28 -2.41
CA LEU A 34 2.31 -6.09 -1.83
C LEU A 34 2.39 -7.57 -2.19
N MET A 35 2.99 -7.92 -3.33
CA MET A 35 3.29 -9.30 -3.71
C MET A 35 4.47 -9.87 -2.93
N GLU A 36 5.53 -9.07 -2.71
CA GLU A 36 6.71 -9.43 -1.92
C GLU A 36 6.33 -9.78 -0.47
N THR A 37 5.38 -9.05 0.11
CA THR A 37 4.80 -9.32 1.44
C THR A 37 3.79 -10.48 1.45
N GLY A 38 3.45 -11.04 0.29
CA GLY A 38 2.50 -12.15 0.15
C GLY A 38 1.03 -11.76 0.36
N LEU A 39 0.70 -10.47 0.34
CA LEU A 39 -0.66 -9.93 0.48
C LEU A 39 -1.43 -9.98 -0.86
N VAL A 40 -0.73 -9.75 -1.96
CA VAL A 40 -1.27 -9.81 -3.32
C VAL A 40 -0.70 -10.99 -4.07
N VAL A 41 -1.53 -11.60 -4.91
CA VAL A 41 -1.11 -12.63 -5.86
C VAL A 41 -1.54 -12.22 -7.27
N HIS A 42 -0.78 -12.70 -8.25
CA HIS A 42 -1.14 -12.58 -9.65
C HIS A 42 -2.09 -13.73 -10.03
N GLU A 43 -3.26 -13.39 -10.56
CA GLU A 43 -4.30 -14.32 -10.95
C GLU A 43 -4.77 -14.01 -12.39
N GLY A 44 -4.45 -14.90 -13.33
CA GLY A 44 -4.73 -14.70 -14.74
C GLY A 44 -3.96 -13.51 -15.32
N LYS A 45 -4.66 -12.42 -15.65
CA LYS A 45 -4.09 -11.18 -16.21
C LYS A 45 -4.03 -10.02 -15.20
N GLY A 46 -4.41 -10.26 -13.96
CA GLY A 46 -4.56 -9.21 -12.97
C GLY A 46 -4.09 -9.64 -11.59
N TYR A 47 -4.35 -8.79 -10.62
CA TYR A 47 -3.94 -8.94 -9.24
C TYR A 47 -5.17 -9.17 -8.37
N MET A 48 -5.02 -9.96 -7.31
CA MET A 48 -6.03 -10.12 -6.28
C MET A 48 -5.38 -10.23 -4.90
N LEU A 49 -6.12 -9.89 -3.85
CA LEU A 49 -5.66 -10.20 -2.50
C LEU A 49 -5.68 -11.71 -2.27
N ARG A 50 -4.66 -12.19 -1.57
CA ARG A 50 -4.67 -13.53 -0.98
C ARG A 50 -5.70 -13.53 0.13
N VAL A 51 -6.87 -14.12 -0.14
CA VAL A 51 -8.14 -13.96 0.63
C VAL A 51 -8.05 -14.31 2.12
N ASN A 52 -6.91 -14.82 2.59
CA ASN A 52 -6.72 -15.35 3.94
C ASN A 52 -5.90 -14.44 4.87
N ASN A 53 -5.44 -13.24 4.46
CA ASN A 53 -4.51 -12.45 5.29
C ASN A 53 -4.79 -10.94 5.39
N LEU A 54 -6.07 -10.52 5.43
CA LEU A 54 -6.41 -9.12 5.74
C LEU A 54 -5.74 -8.62 7.03
N SER A 55 -5.50 -9.51 8.00
CA SER A 55 -4.69 -9.22 9.20
C SER A 55 -3.28 -8.76 8.84
N ALA A 56 -2.56 -9.50 8.00
CA ALA A 56 -1.20 -9.14 7.59
C ALA A 56 -1.16 -7.82 6.80
N LEU A 57 -2.18 -7.54 5.97
CA LEU A 57 -2.28 -6.24 5.31
C LEU A 57 -2.51 -5.11 6.34
N SER A 58 -3.34 -5.36 7.35
CA SER A 58 -3.57 -4.40 8.43
C SER A 58 -2.31 -4.13 9.23
N GLU A 59 -1.53 -5.17 9.55
CA GLU A 59 -0.27 -5.09 10.28
C GLU A 59 0.78 -4.28 9.51
N GLU A 60 0.96 -4.55 8.21
CA GLU A 60 1.88 -3.78 7.35
C GLU A 60 1.49 -2.29 7.24
N LEU A 61 0.19 -2.00 7.12
CA LEU A 61 -0.31 -0.63 7.09
C LEU A 61 -0.08 0.09 8.42
N GLU A 62 -0.29 -0.60 9.54
CA GLU A 62 0.00 -0.06 10.87
C GLU A 62 1.47 0.30 11.03
N GLU A 63 2.38 -0.59 10.61
CA GLU A 63 3.82 -0.32 10.65
C GLU A 63 4.22 0.88 9.78
N ASP A 64 3.70 0.99 8.56
CA ASP A 64 4.00 2.11 7.67
C ASP A 64 3.50 3.46 8.25
N ILE A 65 2.32 3.47 8.88
CA ILE A 65 1.79 4.64 9.58
C ILE A 65 2.69 5.00 10.77
N GLN A 66 3.09 4.02 11.57
CA GLN A 66 3.94 4.23 12.74
C GLN A 66 5.32 4.81 12.35
N ARG A 67 5.92 4.27 11.28
CA ARG A 67 7.18 4.79 10.68
C ARG A 67 7.01 6.25 10.26
N THR A 68 5.93 6.56 9.56
CA THR A 68 5.62 7.92 9.10
C THR A 68 5.42 8.89 10.26
N CYS A 69 4.64 8.52 11.27
CA CYS A 69 4.42 9.34 12.46
C CYS A 69 5.74 9.59 13.22
N THR A 70 6.61 8.60 13.32
CA THR A 70 7.93 8.75 13.96
C THR A 70 8.79 9.75 13.22
N PHE A 71 8.81 9.68 11.89
CA PHE A 71 9.51 10.67 11.07
C PHE A 71 8.95 12.08 11.26
N LEU A 72 7.62 12.25 11.23
CA LEU A 72 6.97 13.55 11.43
C LEU A 72 7.29 14.15 12.80
N LYS A 73 7.29 13.34 13.86
CA LYS A 73 7.68 13.78 15.22
C LYS A 73 9.13 14.29 15.25
N ARG A 74 10.06 13.61 14.56
CA ARG A 74 11.45 14.06 14.48
C ARG A 74 11.56 15.42 13.79
N ILE A 75 10.86 15.61 12.67
CA ILE A 75 10.85 16.90 11.95
C ILE A 75 10.25 18.01 12.82
N ALA A 76 9.17 17.74 13.55
CA ALA A 76 8.58 18.69 14.49
C ALA A 76 9.58 19.10 15.57
N GLN A 77 10.31 18.14 16.15
CA GLN A 77 11.35 18.41 17.15
C GLN A 77 12.47 19.29 16.60
N GLU A 78 12.92 19.03 15.36
CA GLU A 78 13.94 19.85 14.70
C GLU A 78 13.47 21.30 14.46
N ILE A 79 12.18 21.49 14.20
CA ILE A 79 11.57 22.83 14.07
C ILE A 79 11.51 23.52 15.43
N ASP A 80 11.03 22.84 16.47
CA ASP A 80 10.94 23.37 17.83
C ASP A 80 12.32 23.80 18.36
N ASP A 81 13.35 23.02 18.09
CA ASP A 81 14.73 23.33 18.50
C ASP A 81 15.28 24.56 17.76
N LYS A 82 14.87 24.78 16.50
CA LYS A 82 15.21 26.00 15.75
C LYS A 82 14.46 27.22 16.27
N MET A 83 13.23 27.07 16.74
CA MET A 83 12.44 28.17 17.31
C MET A 83 12.97 28.66 18.68
N LYS A 84 13.72 27.82 19.39
CA LYS A 84 14.35 28.15 20.68
C LYS A 84 15.70 28.86 20.56
N ARG A 85 16.25 28.98 19.34
CA ARG A 85 17.50 29.70 19.04
C ARG A 85 17.19 31.09 18.51
#